data_AF-A0A8X6KBX6-F1
#
_entry.id   AF-A0A8X6KBX6-F1
#
_cell.length_a   1.000
_cell.length_b   1.000
_cell.length_c   1.000
_cell.angle_alpha   90.00
_cell.angle_beta   90.00
_cell.angle_gamma   90.00
#
_symmetry.space_group_name_H-M   'P 1'
#
loop_
_entity.id
_entity.type
_entity.pdbx_description
1 polymer ?
#
loop_
_entity_poly.entity_id
_entity_poly.type
_entity_poly.pdbx_seq_one_letter_code
_entity_poly.pdbx_strand_id
1 'polypeptide(L)'
;MCGLYVRNYGKCPREIQKKVFRRQLRIGYSKQLPLVIHCRKAHEDCIRILLETIPNHYTFHLHCFAENWYWADRWLKTFPNVYIGITNLVTFASRDDLREVAARIPLDRLLLETDAPYCKPKSEHKRRNNMLEKVQYAVLKTELFTDYLLHSSVSVLPPLQMVTLGCRGKLCQALPNQSPTLY
;
A
#
# COMPACT_ATOMS: atom_id res chain seq x y z
N MET A 1 -3.76 7.28 1.23
CA MET A 1 -3.36 6.25 0.25
C MET A 1 -3.27 6.86 -1.13
N CYS A 2 -2.21 6.56 -1.88
CA CYS A 2 -1.92 7.03 -3.24
C CYS A 2 -1.32 5.89 -4.09
N GLY A 3 -1.26 5.99 -5.42
CA GLY A 3 -0.57 4.99 -6.26
C GLY A 3 -1.19 4.72 -7.62
N LEU A 4 -0.87 3.58 -8.21
CA LEU A 4 -1.27 3.21 -9.58
C LEU A 4 -1.98 1.86 -9.64
N TYR A 5 -2.97 1.78 -10.52
CA TYR A 5 -3.77 0.57 -10.73
C TYR A 5 -4.09 0.39 -12.21
N VAL A 6 -3.57 -0.68 -12.82
CA VAL A 6 -3.75 -0.93 -14.27
C VAL A 6 -5.15 -1.43 -14.62
N ARG A 7 -5.92 -2.02 -13.68
CA ARG A 7 -7.23 -2.55 -14.05
C ARG A 7 -8.18 -1.39 -14.37
N ASN A 8 -8.48 -1.29 -15.65
CA ASN A 8 -9.23 -0.22 -16.24
C ASN A 8 -10.73 -0.54 -16.11
N TYR A 9 -11.37 -0.19 -14.99
CA TYR A 9 -12.83 -0.09 -14.95
C TYR A 9 -13.32 1.18 -15.67
N GLY A 10 -12.65 1.60 -16.75
CA GLY A 10 -13.02 2.75 -17.59
C GLY A 10 -13.01 4.12 -16.90
N LYS A 11 -12.46 4.28 -15.69
CA LYS A 11 -12.70 5.48 -14.86
C LYS A 11 -11.59 6.53 -14.83
N CYS A 12 -10.33 6.20 -15.13
CA CYS A 12 -9.24 7.20 -15.06
C CYS A 12 -8.03 6.83 -15.95
N PRO A 13 -7.68 7.66 -16.95
CA PRO A 13 -6.48 7.49 -17.79
C PRO A 13 -5.19 7.32 -16.98
N ARG A 14 -4.29 6.46 -17.45
CA ARG A 14 -3.01 6.15 -16.76
C ARG A 14 -2.17 7.39 -16.49
N GLU A 15 -2.11 8.33 -17.43
CA GLU A 15 -1.34 9.57 -17.25
C GLU A 15 -1.92 10.48 -16.17
N ILE A 16 -3.25 10.49 -16.00
CA ILE A 16 -3.89 11.20 -14.89
C ILE A 16 -3.54 10.53 -13.55
N GLN A 17 -3.58 9.20 -13.49
CA GLN A 17 -3.16 8.46 -12.28
C GLN A 17 -1.72 8.81 -11.90
N LYS A 18 -0.78 8.79 -12.86
CA LYS A 18 0.63 9.15 -12.62
C LYS A 18 0.79 10.60 -12.17
N LYS A 19 0.07 11.54 -12.78
CA LYS A 19 0.11 12.97 -12.40
C LYS A 19 -0.37 13.18 -10.97
N VAL A 20 -1.50 12.58 -10.60
CA VAL A 20 -2.06 12.67 -9.24
C VAL A 20 -1.17 11.96 -8.23
N PHE A 21 -0.63 10.80 -8.58
CA PHE A 21 0.29 10.06 -7.72
C PHE A 21 1.52 10.91 -7.36
N ARG A 22 2.20 11.49 -8.35
CA ARG A 22 3.32 12.43 -8.12
C ARG A 22 2.93 13.60 -7.22
N ARG A 23 1.76 14.20 -7.45
CA ARG A 23 1.28 15.32 -6.62
C ARG A 23 1.07 14.90 -5.17
N GLN A 24 0.43 13.75 -4.92
CA GLN A 24 0.18 13.27 -3.56
C GLN A 24 1.48 12.89 -2.84
N LEU A 25 2.45 12.29 -3.54
CA LEU A 25 3.78 12.02 -3.00
C LEU A 25 4.47 13.30 -2.52
N ARG A 26 4.47 14.35 -3.36
CA ARG A 26 5.07 15.65 -2.99
C ARG A 26 4.41 16.27 -1.76
N ILE A 27 3.08 16.20 -1.66
CA ILE A 27 2.33 16.74 -0.52
C ILE A 27 2.63 15.96 0.76
N GLY A 28 2.64 14.62 0.70
CA GLY A 28 2.95 13.79 1.87
C GLY A 28 4.39 13.98 2.33
N TYR A 29 5.33 14.04 1.38
CA TYR A 29 6.73 14.33 1.64
C TYR A 29 6.93 15.71 2.28
N SER A 30 6.32 16.77 1.74
CA SER A 30 6.46 18.12 2.31
C SER A 30 5.90 18.24 3.72
N LYS A 31 4.95 17.37 4.08
CA LYS A 31 4.34 17.29 5.42
C LYS A 31 5.03 16.27 6.33
N GLN A 32 6.08 15.60 5.85
CA GLN A 32 6.82 14.56 6.58
C GLN A 32 5.91 13.43 7.10
N LEU A 33 4.84 13.11 6.36
CA LEU A 33 3.89 12.06 6.74
C LEU A 33 4.25 10.71 6.13
N PRO A 34 4.15 9.60 6.89
CA PRO A 34 4.25 8.25 6.33
C PRO A 34 3.26 8.06 5.16
N LEU A 35 3.74 7.46 4.07
CA LEU A 35 2.94 7.24 2.87
C LEU A 35 2.33 5.84 2.85
N VAL A 36 1.09 5.74 2.38
CA VAL A 36 0.46 4.46 2.05
C VAL A 36 0.30 4.39 0.55
N ILE A 37 0.98 3.42 -0.06
CA ILE A 37 1.09 3.25 -1.51
C ILE A 37 0.33 2.00 -1.93
N HIS A 38 -0.60 2.17 -2.88
CA HIS A 38 -1.28 1.07 -3.53
C HIS A 38 -0.70 0.87 -4.93
N CYS A 39 -0.20 -0.33 -5.21
CA CYS A 39 0.35 -0.67 -6.52
C CYS A 39 -0.19 -2.01 -6.99
N ARG A 40 -0.85 -2.02 -8.16
CA ARG A 40 -1.37 -3.25 -8.76
C ARG A 40 -1.03 -3.32 -10.23
N LYS A 41 -0.26 -4.33 -10.63
CA LYS A 41 0.20 -4.52 -12.02
C LYS A 41 0.91 -3.29 -12.61
N ALA A 42 1.45 -2.40 -11.77
CA ALA A 42 2.07 -1.13 -12.15
C ALA A 42 3.43 -0.91 -11.46
N HIS A 43 4.08 -1.99 -11.00
CA HIS A 43 5.23 -1.89 -10.10
C HIS A 43 6.40 -1.12 -10.73
N GLU A 44 6.71 -1.35 -12.01
CA GLU A 44 7.74 -0.59 -12.73
C GLU A 44 7.49 0.93 -12.68
N ASP A 45 6.28 1.37 -13.02
CA ASP A 45 5.93 2.77 -13.01
C ASP A 45 5.93 3.34 -11.58
N CYS A 46 5.42 2.59 -10.60
CA CYS A 46 5.37 3.04 -9.21
C CYS A 46 6.78 3.25 -8.64
N ILE A 47 7.68 2.27 -8.85
CA ILE A 47 9.07 2.35 -8.40
C ILE A 47 9.74 3.55 -9.04
N ARG A 48 9.65 3.69 -10.37
CA ARG A 48 10.23 4.82 -11.10
C ARG A 48 9.72 6.15 -10.57
N ILE A 49 8.41 6.31 -10.42
CA ILE A 49 7.81 7.56 -9.93
C ILE A 49 8.24 7.90 -8.51
N LEU A 50 8.36 6.90 -7.62
CA LEU A 50 8.83 7.13 -6.26
C LEU A 50 10.26 7.66 -6.24
N LEU A 51 11.17 7.00 -6.99
CA LEU A 51 12.56 7.43 -7.12
C LEU A 51 12.69 8.84 -7.73
N GLU A 52 11.80 9.21 -8.64
CA GLU A 52 11.74 10.57 -9.22
C GLU A 52 11.21 11.64 -8.24
N THR A 53 10.45 11.25 -7.22
CA THR A 53 9.61 12.21 -6.47
C THR A 53 10.02 12.38 -5.01
N ILE A 54 10.53 11.33 -4.36
CA ILE A 54 10.93 11.33 -2.95
C ILE A 54 12.24 10.57 -2.76
N PRO A 55 13.01 10.82 -1.69
CA PRO A 55 14.19 10.04 -1.39
C PRO A 55 13.87 8.55 -1.24
N ASN A 56 14.74 7.67 -1.73
CA ASN A 56 14.54 6.21 -1.67
C ASN A 56 14.49 5.65 -0.24
N HIS A 57 15.05 6.36 0.75
CA HIS A 57 15.00 6.02 2.16
C HIS A 57 13.75 6.57 2.86
N TYR A 58 12.81 7.19 2.13
CA TYR A 58 11.57 7.64 2.75
C TYR A 58 10.70 6.46 3.19
N THR A 59 10.12 6.54 4.39
CA THR A 59 9.31 5.46 4.94
C THR A 59 7.92 5.42 4.29
N PHE A 60 7.54 4.25 3.80
CA PHE A 60 6.19 4.05 3.29
C PHE A 60 5.72 2.60 3.43
N HIS A 61 4.41 2.45 3.45
CA HIS A 61 3.72 1.18 3.45
C HIS A 61 3.19 0.86 2.05
N LEU A 62 3.67 -0.23 1.46
CA LEU A 62 3.13 -0.83 0.25
C LEU A 62 1.92 -1.71 0.60
N HIS A 63 0.74 -1.10 0.57
CA HIS A 63 -0.53 -1.68 0.98
C HIS A 63 -1.04 -2.74 0.01
N CYS A 64 -1.62 -3.81 0.57
CA CYS A 64 -2.29 -4.91 -0.11
C CYS A 64 -1.42 -5.49 -1.24
N PHE A 65 -0.18 -5.83 -0.89
CA PHE A 65 0.73 -6.48 -1.81
C PHE A 65 0.18 -7.84 -2.22
N ALA A 66 0.11 -8.08 -3.52
CA ALA A 66 -0.36 -9.35 -4.05
C ALA A 66 0.25 -9.66 -5.43
N GLU A 67 1.55 -9.38 -5.57
CA GLU A 67 2.36 -9.95 -6.65
C GLU A 67 3.28 -11.05 -6.10
N ASN A 68 4.20 -11.54 -6.93
CA ASN A 68 5.15 -12.60 -6.58
C ASN A 68 6.44 -12.08 -5.91
N TRP A 69 7.32 -13.01 -5.52
CA TRP A 69 8.59 -12.70 -4.85
C TRP A 69 9.50 -11.77 -5.66
N TYR A 70 9.54 -11.92 -6.99
CA TYR A 70 10.35 -11.06 -7.85
C TYR A 70 10.06 -9.57 -7.60
N TRP A 71 8.77 -9.20 -7.52
CA TRP A 71 8.41 -7.82 -7.22
C TRP A 71 8.73 -7.44 -5.78
N ALA A 72 8.40 -8.29 -4.80
CA ALA A 72 8.66 -8.01 -3.39
C ALA A 72 10.15 -7.75 -3.11
N ASP A 73 11.03 -8.61 -3.63
CA ASP A 73 12.49 -8.47 -3.56
C ASP A 73 12.96 -7.16 -4.18
N ARG A 74 12.42 -6.79 -5.35
CA ARG A 74 12.75 -5.52 -6.00
C ARG A 74 12.35 -4.31 -5.17
N TRP A 75 11.19 -4.34 -4.50
CA TRP A 75 10.78 -3.27 -3.57
C TRP A 75 11.73 -3.18 -2.38
N LEU A 76 12.04 -4.30 -1.74
CA LEU A 76 12.92 -4.37 -0.57
C LEU A 76 14.34 -3.88 -0.89
N LYS A 77 14.89 -4.26 -2.05
CA LYS A 77 16.22 -3.81 -2.51
C LYS A 77 16.25 -2.33 -2.88
N THR A 78 15.17 -1.80 -3.45
CA THR A 78 15.12 -0.42 -3.93
C THR A 78 14.88 0.58 -2.80
N PHE A 79 14.06 0.20 -1.82
CA PHE A 79 13.59 1.09 -0.76
C PHE A 79 13.96 0.55 0.63
N PRO A 80 15.02 1.09 1.25
CA PRO A 80 15.46 0.64 2.57
C PRO A 80 14.43 0.81 3.68
N ASN A 81 13.35 1.57 3.50
CA ASN A 81 12.30 1.80 4.51
C ASN A 81 10.86 1.48 4.02
N VAL A 82 10.71 0.61 3.02
CA VAL A 82 9.40 0.05 2.62
C VAL A 82 8.89 -1.04 3.57
N TYR A 83 7.65 -0.92 4.01
CA TYR A 83 6.92 -2.00 4.69
C TYR A 83 5.91 -2.61 3.73
N ILE A 84 5.81 -3.95 3.68
CA ILE A 84 4.95 -4.66 2.72
C ILE A 84 3.74 -5.23 3.47
N GLY A 85 2.54 -4.78 3.09
CA GLY A 85 1.27 -5.25 3.63
C GLY A 85 0.79 -6.53 2.94
N ILE A 86 0.56 -7.60 3.72
CA ILE A 86 -0.02 -8.86 3.27
C ILE A 86 -1.42 -8.99 3.86
N THR A 87 -2.39 -9.22 2.98
CA THR A 87 -3.79 -9.43 3.38
C THR A 87 -4.14 -10.90 3.49
N ASN A 88 -5.38 -11.18 3.90
CA ASN A 88 -5.98 -12.52 3.88
C ASN A 88 -5.98 -13.20 2.50
N LEU A 89 -5.59 -12.53 1.42
CA LEU A 89 -5.32 -13.19 0.14
C LEU A 89 -4.33 -14.35 0.28
N VAL A 90 -3.45 -14.33 1.29
CA VAL A 90 -2.52 -15.42 1.59
C VAL A 90 -3.23 -16.74 1.91
N THR A 91 -4.48 -16.69 2.41
CA THR A 91 -5.26 -17.89 2.74
C THR A 91 -5.95 -18.51 1.52
N PHE A 92 -5.88 -17.87 0.35
CA PHE A 92 -6.56 -18.36 -0.85
C PHE A 92 -5.74 -19.48 -1.48
N ALA A 93 -6.39 -20.59 -1.85
CA ALA A 93 -5.72 -21.76 -2.42
C ALA A 93 -4.84 -21.41 -3.65
N SER A 94 -5.29 -20.49 -4.50
CA SER A 94 -4.57 -20.06 -5.71
C SER A 94 -3.35 -19.14 -5.47
N ARG A 95 -3.03 -18.81 -4.21
CA ARG A 95 -2.05 -17.77 -3.85
C ARG A 95 -0.78 -18.34 -3.23
N ASP A 96 -0.23 -19.40 -3.85
CA ASP A 96 1.08 -19.94 -3.46
C ASP A 96 2.19 -18.89 -3.62
N ASP A 97 2.08 -18.05 -4.65
CA ASP A 97 2.95 -16.89 -4.88
C ASP A 97 3.03 -15.95 -3.67
N LEU A 98 1.87 -15.67 -3.04
CA LEU A 98 1.80 -14.78 -1.89
C LEU A 98 2.28 -15.45 -0.60
N ARG A 99 2.10 -16.77 -0.47
CA ARG A 99 2.68 -17.55 0.63
C ARG A 99 4.20 -17.58 0.56
N GLU A 100 4.77 -17.72 -0.63
CA GLU A 100 6.22 -17.62 -0.86
C GLU A 100 6.74 -16.24 -0.46
N VAL A 101 6.04 -15.18 -0.86
CA VAL A 101 6.37 -13.80 -0.47
C VAL A 101 6.36 -13.64 1.05
N ALA A 102 5.26 -14.02 1.71
CA ALA A 102 5.13 -13.90 3.16
C ALA A 102 6.21 -14.70 3.92
N ALA A 103 6.67 -15.83 3.37
CA ALA A 103 7.72 -16.64 3.97
C ALA A 103 9.13 -16.05 3.83
N ARG A 104 9.34 -15.13 2.88
CA ARG A 104 10.68 -14.58 2.55
C ARG A 104 10.88 -13.12 2.96
N ILE A 105 9.80 -12.35 3.11
CA ILE A 105 9.91 -10.95 3.59
C ILE A 105 10.50 -10.95 5.01
N PRO A 106 11.52 -10.13 5.29
CA PRO A 106 12.00 -9.91 6.65
C PRO A 106 10.87 -9.50 7.60
N LEU A 107 10.79 -10.12 8.78
CA LEU A 107 9.67 -9.91 9.70
C LEU A 107 9.54 -8.45 10.18
N ASP A 108 10.63 -7.71 10.24
CA ASP A 108 10.69 -6.29 10.56
C ASP A 108 10.17 -5.38 9.42
N ARG A 109 9.83 -5.95 8.27
CA ARG A 109 9.35 -5.27 7.06
C ARG A 109 8.00 -5.80 6.55
N LEU A 110 7.41 -6.75 7.26
CA LEU A 110 6.12 -7.35 6.96
C LEU A 110 5.01 -6.71 7.81
N LEU A 111 3.91 -6.31 7.18
CA LEU A 111 2.70 -5.85 7.85
C LEU A 111 1.54 -6.79 7.51
N LEU A 112 0.66 -7.05 8.47
CA LEU A 112 -0.59 -7.73 8.20
C LEU A 112 -1.74 -6.74 8.06
N GLU A 113 -2.65 -7.06 7.16
CA GLU A 113 -3.78 -6.23 6.83
C GLU A 113 -5.04 -7.09 6.63
N THR A 114 -6.20 -6.55 6.93
CA THR A 114 -7.47 -7.22 6.61
C THR A 114 -8.01 -6.78 5.25
N ASP A 115 -7.74 -5.54 4.85
CA ASP A 115 -8.35 -4.86 3.68
C ASP A 115 -9.88 -5.08 3.63
N ALA A 116 -10.52 -5.02 4.80
CA ALA A 116 -11.96 -5.14 4.93
C ALA A 116 -12.66 -3.97 4.19
N PRO A 117 -13.78 -4.22 3.50
CA PRO A 117 -14.60 -5.45 3.50
C PRO A 117 -14.21 -6.49 2.44
N TYR A 118 -13.11 -6.29 1.70
CA TYR A 118 -12.82 -7.02 0.46
C TYR A 118 -12.13 -8.37 0.70
N CYS A 119 -10.96 -8.39 1.34
CA CYS A 119 -10.16 -9.61 1.50
C CYS A 119 -10.65 -10.45 2.69
N LYS A 120 -11.88 -10.99 2.61
CA LYS A 120 -12.38 -11.91 3.64
C LYS A 120 -11.54 -13.20 3.66
N PRO A 121 -11.12 -13.69 4.82
CA PRO A 121 -10.39 -14.94 4.91
C PRO A 121 -11.29 -16.08 4.41
N LYS A 122 -10.76 -16.94 3.55
CA LYS A 122 -11.42 -18.20 3.24
C LYS A 122 -11.25 -19.14 4.42
N SER A 123 -12.35 -19.61 5.00
CA SER A 123 -12.34 -20.65 6.04
C SER A 123 -11.84 -21.96 5.44
N GLU A 124 -10.79 -22.51 6.05
CA GLU A 124 -10.24 -23.87 5.95
C GLU A 124 -10.23 -24.57 4.59
N HIS A 125 -9.03 -24.76 4.05
CA HIS A 125 -8.75 -25.94 3.25
C HIS A 125 -7.97 -26.94 4.11
N LYS A 126 -8.55 -28.14 4.30
CA LYS A 126 -7.95 -29.32 4.94
C LYS A 126 -6.73 -29.81 4.14
N ARG A 127 -5.63 -29.06 4.13
CA ARG A 127 -4.33 -29.56 3.70
C ARG A 127 -3.33 -29.40 4.84
N ARG A 128 -3.04 -30.54 5.46
CA ARG A 128 -1.90 -30.77 6.34
C ARG A 128 -0.65 -30.20 5.65
N ASN A 129 0.04 -29.28 6.31
CA ASN A 129 1.48 -29.09 6.33
C ASN A 129 1.82 -27.82 7.14
N ASN A 130 2.97 -27.84 7.80
CA ASN A 130 3.50 -26.95 8.85
C ASN A 130 3.66 -25.45 8.50
N MET A 131 2.95 -24.96 7.48
CA MET A 131 3.03 -23.58 6.99
C MET A 131 2.02 -22.64 7.69
N LEU A 132 0.96 -23.19 8.28
CA LEU A 132 -0.07 -22.43 9.00
C LEU A 132 0.44 -21.78 10.30
N GLU A 133 1.37 -22.43 11.02
CA GLU A 133 1.95 -21.86 12.25
C GLU A 133 2.74 -20.56 11.99
N LYS A 134 3.43 -20.47 10.84
CA LYS A 134 4.21 -19.26 10.50
C LYS A 134 3.36 -18.07 10.07
N VAL A 135 2.21 -18.31 9.43
CA VAL A 135 1.27 -17.25 9.05
C VAL A 135 0.48 -16.74 10.26
N GLN A 136 0.18 -17.61 11.24
CA GLN A 136 -0.36 -17.20 12.54
C GLN A 136 0.64 -16.35 13.35
N TYR A 137 1.95 -16.61 13.25
CA TYR A 137 2.98 -15.81 13.94
C TYR A 137 3.08 -14.37 13.42
N ALA A 138 2.73 -14.12 12.16
CA ALA A 138 2.72 -12.77 11.60
C ALA A 138 1.60 -11.88 12.18
N VAL A 139 0.54 -12.48 12.76
CA VAL A 139 -0.61 -11.77 13.34
C VAL A 139 -0.27 -11.04 14.65
N LEU A 140 0.79 -11.46 15.34
CA LEU A 140 1.16 -10.89 16.64
C LEU A 140 2.00 -9.60 16.59
N LYS A 141 2.34 -9.05 15.40
CA LYS A 141 3.30 -7.93 15.30
C LYS A 141 2.85 -6.68 14.54
N THR A 142 1.59 -6.61 14.11
CA THR A 142 0.96 -5.38 13.60
C THR A 142 0.98 -4.20 14.59
N GLU A 143 1.32 -4.44 15.86
CA GLU A 143 1.46 -3.42 16.89
C GLU A 143 2.64 -2.46 16.61
N LEU A 144 3.76 -2.94 16.05
CA LEU A 144 4.98 -2.13 15.87
C LEU A 144 4.87 -1.03 14.80
N PHE A 145 4.08 -1.25 13.74
CA PHE A 145 3.85 -0.22 12.72
C PHE A 145 2.81 0.79 13.18
N THR A 146 1.82 0.32 13.94
CA THR A 146 0.89 1.21 14.65
C THR A 146 1.67 2.12 15.59
N ASP A 147 2.62 1.59 16.36
CA ASP A 147 3.50 2.39 17.21
C ASP A 147 4.35 3.40 16.43
N TYR A 148 4.92 3.06 15.28
CA TYR A 148 5.63 4.03 14.43
C TYR A 148 4.73 5.19 13.98
N LEU A 149 3.46 4.90 13.63
CA LEU A 149 2.46 5.92 13.27
C LEU A 149 2.00 6.74 14.49
N LEU A 150 1.99 6.15 15.68
CA LEU A 150 1.57 6.81 16.93
C LEU A 150 2.66 7.73 17.50
N HIS A 151 3.94 7.33 17.40
CA HIS A 151 5.06 8.07 17.99
C HIS A 151 5.58 9.20 17.10
N SER A 152 5.19 9.25 15.82
CA SER A 152 5.41 10.40 14.94
C SER A 152 4.34 11.47 15.16
N SER A 153 4.17 11.94 16.41
CA SER A 153 3.34 13.09 16.82
C SER A 153 2.03 13.25 16.05
N VAL A 154 1.20 12.20 16.00
CA VAL A 154 -0.19 12.29 15.57
C VAL A 154 -1.05 11.96 16.78
N SER A 155 -1.69 12.97 17.34
CA SER A 155 -2.81 12.79 18.25
C SER A 155 -3.82 11.86 17.57
N VAL A 156 -4.01 10.69 18.19
CA VAL A 156 -4.95 9.67 17.72
C VAL A 156 -6.35 10.26 17.85
N LEU A 157 -6.87 10.79 16.75
CA LEU A 157 -8.31 11.00 16.64
C LEU A 157 -8.98 9.62 16.58
N PRO A 158 -10.16 9.47 17.21
CA PRO A 158 -10.88 8.21 17.32
C PRO A 158 -11.14 7.60 15.93
N PRO A 159 -11.44 6.28 15.85
CA PRO A 159 -11.38 5.50 14.62
C PRO A 159 -12.53 5.86 13.68
N LEU A 160 -12.43 7.01 13.00
CA LEU A 160 -13.29 7.49 11.93
C LEU A 160 -12.70 8.82 11.47
N GLN A 161 -11.73 8.74 10.55
CA GLN A 161 -11.35 9.72 9.51
C GLN A 161 -9.86 9.57 9.17
N MET A 162 -9.50 8.39 8.66
CA MET A 162 -8.35 8.30 7.77
C MET A 162 -8.69 9.17 6.56
N VAL A 163 -7.97 10.27 6.33
CA VAL A 163 -8.15 11.09 5.13
C VAL A 163 -7.69 10.28 3.92
N THR A 164 -8.57 9.43 3.43
CA THR A 164 -8.47 8.81 2.12
C THR A 164 -8.86 9.86 1.09
N LEU A 165 -7.89 10.64 0.59
CA LEU A 165 -8.00 11.24 -0.74
C LEU A 165 -7.80 10.16 -1.81
N GLY A 166 -8.57 9.08 -1.71
CA GLY A 166 -8.77 8.15 -2.79
C GLY A 166 -9.77 8.77 -3.73
N CYS A 167 -9.43 8.87 -5.02
CA CYS A 167 -10.41 9.15 -6.07
C CYS A 167 -11.43 8.00 -6.15
N ARG A 168 -12.36 7.95 -5.19
CA ARG A 168 -13.61 7.19 -5.32
C ARG A 168 -14.53 8.00 -6.22
N GLY A 169 -14.35 7.85 -7.53
CA GLY A 169 -15.40 7.95 -8.54
C GLY A 169 -16.32 9.18 -8.64
N LYS A 170 -16.08 10.31 -7.95
CA LYS A 170 -16.94 11.51 -8.03
C LYS A 170 -16.23 12.86 -8.24
N LEU A 171 -14.92 12.87 -8.52
CA LEU A 171 -14.17 14.12 -8.81
C LEU A 171 -13.84 14.32 -10.30
N CYS A 172 -14.50 13.58 -11.19
CA CYS A 172 -14.41 13.78 -12.65
C CYS A 172 -15.53 14.68 -13.20
N GLN A 173 -16.16 15.52 -12.37
CA GLN A 173 -17.01 16.59 -12.87
C GLN A 173 -16.28 17.92 -12.75
N ALA A 174 -16.24 18.61 -13.88
CA ALA A 174 -15.53 19.83 -14.22
C ALA A 174 -15.28 20.81 -13.06
N LEU A 175 -14.03 21.27 -12.95
CA LEU A 175 -13.75 22.60 -12.38
C LEU A 175 -13.93 23.61 -13.52
N PRO A 176 -14.88 24.55 -13.45
CA PRO A 176 -14.95 25.65 -14.40
C PRO A 176 -13.78 26.60 -14.15
N ASN A 177 -13.27 27.15 -15.25
CA ASN A 177 -12.25 28.20 -15.29
C ASN A 177 -12.55 29.31 -14.29
N GLN A 178 -11.70 29.50 -13.27
CA GLN A 178 -11.56 30.78 -12.59
C GLN A 178 -10.07 31.06 -12.37
N SER A 179 -9.66 32.18 -12.96
CA SER A 179 -8.33 32.80 -12.92
C SER A 179 -7.91 33.17 -11.49
N PRO A 180 -6.60 33.23 -11.19
CA PRO A 180 -6.12 33.60 -9.87
C PRO A 180 -6.10 35.12 -9.73
N THR A 181 -6.88 35.66 -8.80
CA THR A 181 -6.61 36.98 -8.22
C THR A 181 -5.80 36.78 -6.94
N LEU A 182 -4.61 37.38 -6.94
CA LEU A 182 -3.74 37.62 -5.80
C LEU A 182 -4.51 38.39 -4.72
N TYR A 183 -4.36 37.99 -3.45
CA TYR A 183 -3.84 38.77 -2.31
C TYR A 183 -3.65 37.83 -1.11
#